data_AF-A0A4R4FKL6-F1
#
_entry.id   AF-A0A4R4FKL6-F1
#
_cell.length_a   1.000
_cell.length_b   1.000
_cell.length_c   1.000
_cell.angle_alpha   90.00
_cell.angle_beta   90.00
_cell.angle_gamma   90.00
#
_symmetry.space_group_name_H-M   'P 1'
#
loop_
_entity.id
_entity.type
_entity.pdbx_description
1 polymer ?
#
loop_
_entity_poly.entity_id
_entity_poly.type
_entity_poly.pdbx_seq_one_letter_code
_entity_poly.pdbx_strand_id
1 'polypeptide(L)'
;MPFKSEKITYGLPRDAYEQEKMNALADDLKGAVGLEKQLAGVQFFFTKEAYDACEVQEIKGGAPYCVMVQKAIRGMEFKSRLENHKCDGGTTALALEKSTDRIESGTEYYSYNLYDSPAAARRLRNSIKSLHAYQPLTYGIVVRPFVNCTEQPDVIIGIVNAYQTMRIIQGYEYYSGIKPEIDMGAMQGMCSEVTAVPYITGNMNVSVLCPSTRMLCRWKESDMAVGIPFHQFENIVKGVMATKY
;
A
#
# COMPACT_ATOMS: atom_id res chain seq x y z
N MET A 1 10.68 -12.97 32.49
CA MET A 1 9.62 -13.51 31.58
C MET A 1 8.35 -12.73 31.84
N PRO A 2 7.61 -12.27 30.82
CA PRO A 2 6.33 -11.60 31.05
C PRO A 2 5.33 -12.57 31.68
N PHE A 3 4.49 -12.05 32.57
CA PHE A 3 3.51 -12.79 33.36
C PHE A 3 2.44 -13.43 32.46
N LYS A 4 2.59 -14.72 32.11
CA LYS A 4 1.55 -15.45 31.35
C LYS A 4 0.51 -15.99 32.34
N SER A 5 -0.56 -15.22 32.55
CA SER A 5 -1.76 -15.69 33.24
C SER A 5 -2.48 -16.73 32.37
N GLU A 6 -2.82 -17.89 32.95
CA GLU A 6 -3.63 -18.93 32.29
C GLU A 6 -5.06 -18.45 31.96
N LYS A 7 -5.50 -17.33 32.57
CA LYS A 7 -6.81 -16.71 32.31
C LYS A 7 -6.80 -15.72 31.14
N ILE A 8 -5.63 -15.46 30.55
CA ILE A 8 -5.47 -14.56 29.41
C ILE A 8 -5.08 -15.42 28.22
N THR A 9 -5.99 -15.58 27.27
CA THR A 9 -5.66 -16.13 25.95
C THR A 9 -4.81 -15.11 25.21
N TYR A 10 -3.52 -15.41 25.10
CA TYR A 10 -2.59 -14.65 24.27
C TYR A 10 -2.70 -15.16 22.83
N GLY A 11 -3.21 -14.32 21.94
CA GLY A 11 -3.36 -14.60 20.52
C GLY A 11 -4.18 -13.49 19.85
N LEU A 12 -4.04 -13.36 18.54
CA LEU A 12 -4.98 -12.53 17.76
C LEU A 12 -6.37 -13.18 17.87
N PRO A 13 -7.45 -12.41 18.07
CA PRO A 13 -8.77 -12.89 17.71
C PRO A 13 -8.66 -13.39 16.27
N ARG A 14 -8.80 -14.70 16.07
CA ARG A 14 -8.98 -15.24 14.72
C ARG A 14 -10.40 -14.91 14.32
N ASP A 15 -10.68 -13.62 14.12
CA ASP A 15 -11.81 -13.25 13.30
C ASP A 15 -11.43 -13.81 11.92
N ALA A 16 -12.04 -14.96 11.60
CA ALA A 16 -11.84 -15.60 10.31
C ALA A 16 -12.07 -14.52 9.25
N TYR A 17 -11.12 -14.35 8.35
CA TYR A 17 -11.25 -13.38 7.27
C TYR A 17 -12.54 -13.69 6.50
N GLU A 18 -13.56 -12.84 6.64
CA GLU A 18 -14.86 -13.02 6.02
C GLU A 18 -14.78 -12.68 4.52
N GLN A 19 -14.15 -13.56 3.74
CA GLN A 19 -13.84 -13.30 2.33
C GLN A 19 -15.09 -12.94 1.51
N GLU A 20 -16.22 -13.63 1.72
CA GLU A 20 -17.47 -13.33 1.01
C GLU A 20 -17.96 -11.90 1.30
N LYS A 21 -17.94 -11.48 2.57
CA LYS A 21 -18.30 -10.12 2.99
C LYS A 21 -17.35 -9.08 2.40
N MET A 22 -16.04 -9.35 2.43
CA MET A 22 -15.04 -8.43 1.88
C MET A 22 -15.15 -8.29 0.36
N ASN A 23 -15.46 -9.39 -0.34
CA ASN A 23 -15.71 -9.37 -1.77
C ASN A 23 -16.97 -8.57 -2.11
N ALA A 24 -18.06 -8.74 -1.35
CA ALA A 24 -19.28 -7.95 -1.52
C ALA A 24 -19.01 -6.44 -1.32
N LEU A 25 -18.23 -6.06 -0.29
CA LEU A 25 -17.85 -4.67 -0.07
C LEU A 25 -16.96 -4.11 -1.21
N ALA A 26 -16.08 -4.93 -1.78
CA ALA A 26 -15.28 -4.53 -2.93
C ALA A 26 -16.15 -4.26 -4.17
N ASP A 27 -17.16 -5.10 -4.39
CA ASP A 27 -18.14 -4.91 -5.47
C ASP A 27 -19.02 -3.68 -5.25
N ASP A 28 -19.49 -3.44 -4.01
CA ASP A 28 -20.22 -2.24 -3.63
C ASP A 28 -19.39 -0.98 -3.91
N LEU A 29 -18.13 -0.96 -3.48
CA LEU A 29 -17.24 0.17 -3.73
C LEU A 29 -17.03 0.40 -5.22
N LYS A 30 -16.77 -0.68 -5.96
CA LYS A 30 -16.58 -0.64 -7.42
C LYS A 30 -17.80 -0.08 -8.12
N GLY A 31 -19.00 -0.53 -7.77
CA GLY A 31 -20.25 -0.06 -8.35
C GLY A 31 -20.61 1.38 -7.97
N ALA A 32 -20.40 1.76 -6.71
CA ALA A 32 -20.76 3.08 -6.21
C ALA A 32 -19.82 4.19 -6.67
N VAL A 33 -18.53 3.88 -6.84
CA VAL A 33 -17.49 4.83 -7.28
C VAL A 33 -17.26 4.73 -8.79
N GLY A 34 -17.66 3.63 -9.43
CA GLY A 34 -17.43 3.39 -10.85
C GLY A 34 -15.98 3.00 -11.16
N LEU A 35 -15.36 2.16 -10.32
CA LEU A 35 -13.96 1.74 -10.53
C LEU A 35 -13.83 0.85 -11.78
N GLU A 36 -12.97 1.25 -12.72
CA GLU A 36 -12.67 0.45 -13.91
C GLU A 36 -11.82 -0.78 -13.59
N LYS A 37 -10.97 -0.66 -12.57
CA LYS A 37 -9.97 -1.66 -12.20
C LYS A 37 -10.32 -2.27 -10.84
N GLN A 38 -9.96 -3.54 -10.63
CA GLN A 38 -10.12 -4.18 -9.32
C GLN A 38 -9.08 -3.66 -8.32
N LEU A 39 -9.36 -3.85 -7.04
CA LEU A 39 -8.46 -3.52 -5.94
C LEU A 39 -7.36 -4.58 -5.82
N ALA A 40 -6.21 -4.19 -5.30
CA ALA A 40 -5.13 -5.11 -4.90
C ALA A 40 -5.00 -5.15 -3.38
N GLY A 41 -4.83 -6.35 -2.82
CA GLY A 41 -4.43 -6.55 -1.44
C GLY A 41 -2.92 -6.74 -1.32
N VAL A 42 -2.33 -6.13 -0.29
CA VAL A 42 -0.92 -6.22 0.05
C VAL A 42 -0.80 -6.79 1.45
N GLN A 43 0.06 -7.80 1.63
CA GLN A 43 0.35 -8.39 2.93
C GLN A 43 1.87 -8.54 3.10
N PHE A 44 2.36 -8.18 4.29
CA PHE A 44 3.76 -8.24 4.70
C PHE A 44 4.05 -9.52 5.49
N PHE A 45 5.22 -10.11 5.23
CA PHE A 45 5.74 -11.22 6.00
C PHE A 45 7.06 -10.81 6.67
N PHE A 46 7.14 -11.00 7.98
CA PHE A 46 8.32 -10.65 8.78
C PHE A 46 9.25 -11.83 9.04
N THR A 47 8.78 -13.06 8.80
CA THR A 47 9.57 -14.28 8.95
C THR A 47 9.51 -15.12 7.69
N LYS A 48 10.54 -15.95 7.50
CA LYS A 48 10.60 -16.89 6.38
C LYS A 48 9.50 -17.92 6.47
N GLU A 49 9.19 -18.41 7.67
CA GLU A 49 8.20 -19.46 7.89
C GLU A 49 6.81 -18.99 7.46
N ALA A 50 6.42 -17.76 7.80
CA ALA A 50 5.14 -17.19 7.40
C ALA A 50 5.07 -16.96 5.88
N TYR A 51 6.17 -16.50 5.27
CA TYR A 51 6.27 -16.31 3.82
C TYR A 51 6.21 -17.64 3.04
N ASP A 52 6.87 -18.68 3.54
CA ASP A 52 6.90 -20.00 2.92
C ASP A 52 5.56 -20.72 3.06
N ALA A 53 4.80 -20.46 4.13
CA ALA A 53 3.44 -20.97 4.33
C ALA A 53 2.42 -20.37 3.34
N CYS A 54 2.71 -19.21 2.73
CA CYS A 54 1.88 -18.64 1.69
C CYS A 54 2.04 -19.42 0.37
N GLU A 55 0.95 -20.03 -0.12
CA GLU A 55 0.94 -20.88 -1.33
C GLU A 55 1.12 -20.12 -2.65
N VAL A 56 0.99 -18.78 -2.60
CA VAL A 56 1.19 -17.93 -3.79
C VAL A 56 2.62 -18.10 -4.30
N GLN A 57 2.76 -18.23 -5.62
CA GLN A 57 4.06 -18.44 -6.26
C GLN A 57 4.94 -17.19 -6.16
N GLU A 58 6.23 -17.39 -5.93
CA GLU A 58 7.20 -16.29 -5.98
C GLU A 58 7.40 -15.83 -7.42
N ILE A 59 7.46 -14.52 -7.63
CA ILE A 59 7.65 -13.95 -8.97
C ILE A 59 9.01 -14.38 -9.56
N LYS A 60 9.00 -14.85 -10.81
CA LYS A 60 10.23 -15.15 -11.55
C LYS A 60 10.89 -13.86 -12.03
N GLY A 61 12.17 -13.70 -11.72
CA GLY A 61 12.95 -12.52 -12.09
C GLY A 61 12.69 -11.32 -11.16
N GLY A 62 13.01 -10.12 -11.65
CA GLY A 62 12.90 -8.89 -10.88
C GLY A 62 11.97 -7.85 -11.52
N ALA A 63 11.21 -7.14 -10.69
CA ALA A 63 10.36 -6.03 -11.10
C ALA A 63 10.31 -4.95 -10.01
N PRO A 64 10.06 -3.67 -10.34
CA PRO A 64 9.68 -2.68 -9.35
C PRO A 64 8.33 -3.03 -8.70
N TYR A 65 8.18 -2.77 -7.39
CA TYR A 65 6.95 -3.06 -6.64
C TYR A 65 5.68 -2.53 -7.34
N CYS A 66 5.74 -1.33 -7.91
CA CYS A 66 4.58 -0.75 -8.58
C CYS A 66 4.11 -1.56 -9.80
N VAL A 67 5.02 -2.25 -10.50
CA VAL A 67 4.67 -3.17 -11.58
C VAL A 67 4.00 -4.43 -11.03
N MET A 68 4.41 -4.91 -9.86
CA MET A 68 3.73 -6.04 -9.19
C MET A 68 2.31 -5.66 -8.81
N VAL A 69 2.11 -4.49 -8.18
CA VAL A 69 0.76 -3.95 -7.88
C VAL A 69 -0.07 -3.79 -9.14
N GLN A 70 0.50 -3.25 -10.22
CA GLN A 70 -0.22 -3.12 -11.49
C GLN A 70 -0.68 -4.45 -12.06
N LYS A 71 0.17 -5.48 -12.01
CA LYS A 71 -0.20 -6.82 -12.47
C LYS A 71 -1.25 -7.45 -11.56
N ALA A 72 -1.22 -7.16 -10.26
CA ALA A 72 -2.25 -7.61 -9.32
C ALA A 72 -3.62 -6.97 -9.59
N ILE A 73 -3.65 -5.68 -9.89
CA ILE A 73 -4.84 -5.00 -10.39
C ILE A 73 -5.35 -5.62 -11.71
N ARG A 74 -4.50 -6.34 -12.46
CA ARG A 74 -4.88 -7.07 -13.70
C ARG A 74 -5.20 -8.55 -13.48
N GLY A 75 -5.25 -9.02 -12.23
CA GLY A 75 -5.71 -10.38 -11.90
C GLY A 75 -4.59 -11.37 -11.59
N MET A 76 -3.33 -10.92 -11.57
CA MET A 76 -2.20 -11.80 -11.27
C MET A 76 -1.84 -11.73 -9.79
N GLU A 77 -1.22 -12.77 -9.25
CA GLU A 77 -0.75 -12.77 -7.86
C GLU A 77 0.66 -13.34 -7.77
N PHE A 78 1.44 -12.77 -6.86
CA PHE A 78 2.81 -13.21 -6.61
C PHE A 78 3.22 -12.81 -5.21
N LYS A 79 3.99 -13.68 -4.56
CA LYS A 79 4.86 -13.29 -3.46
C LYS A 79 6.22 -12.84 -3.99
N SER A 80 6.91 -12.01 -3.23
CA SER A 80 8.22 -11.49 -3.59
C SER A 80 9.02 -11.14 -2.35
N ARG A 81 10.35 -11.20 -2.47
CA ARG A 81 11.33 -10.80 -1.47
C ARG A 81 12.41 -9.94 -2.11
N LEU A 82 13.37 -9.43 -1.33
CA LEU A 82 14.35 -8.44 -1.78
C LEU A 82 14.95 -8.70 -3.18
N GLU A 83 15.32 -9.94 -3.50
CA GLU A 83 15.94 -10.31 -4.78
C GLU A 83 15.05 -10.05 -6.02
N ASN A 84 13.74 -10.02 -5.83
CA ASN A 84 12.76 -9.78 -6.88
C ASN A 84 12.50 -8.30 -7.13
N HIS A 85 13.02 -7.39 -6.30
CA HIS A 85 12.75 -5.95 -6.42
C HIS A 85 13.86 -5.22 -7.18
N LYS A 86 13.46 -4.27 -8.03
CA LYS A 86 14.36 -3.48 -8.90
C LYS A 86 14.13 -1.97 -8.77
N CYS A 87 13.92 -1.50 -7.55
CA CYS A 87 13.79 -0.09 -7.21
C CYS A 87 14.15 0.11 -5.73
N ASP A 88 15.22 0.86 -5.47
CA ASP A 88 15.71 1.25 -4.15
C ASP A 88 14.64 1.99 -3.32
N GLY A 89 13.87 2.87 -3.96
CA GLY A 89 12.75 3.53 -3.30
C GLY A 89 11.64 2.56 -2.89
N GLY A 90 11.44 1.48 -3.65
CA GLY A 90 10.50 0.42 -3.29
C GLY A 90 10.99 -0.44 -2.14
N THR A 91 12.25 -0.91 -2.20
CA THR A 91 12.81 -1.81 -1.20
C THR A 91 12.94 -1.14 0.17
N THR A 92 13.37 0.12 0.21
CA THR A 92 13.45 0.90 1.47
C THR A 92 12.08 1.30 2.01
N ALA A 93 11.13 1.69 1.16
CA ALA A 93 9.76 2.02 1.58
C ALA A 93 9.04 0.80 2.18
N LEU A 94 9.33 -0.40 1.68
CA LEU A 94 8.73 -1.66 2.13
C LEU A 94 9.56 -2.41 3.17
N ALA A 95 10.64 -1.81 3.69
CA ALA A 95 11.57 -2.42 4.64
C ALA A 95 12.17 -3.78 4.20
N LEU A 96 12.30 -4.04 2.90
CA LEU A 96 12.96 -5.25 2.38
C LEU A 96 14.48 -5.20 2.60
N GLU A 97 15.03 -4.00 2.76
CA GLU A 97 16.41 -3.76 3.15
C GLU A 97 16.52 -2.47 3.97
N LYS A 98 17.69 -2.25 4.58
CA LYS A 98 18.02 -0.97 5.21
C LYS A 98 18.33 0.06 4.14
N SER A 99 18.08 1.33 4.45
CA SER A 99 18.54 2.41 3.60
C SER A 99 20.06 2.63 3.69
N THR A 100 20.60 3.45 2.79
CA THR A 100 22.02 3.81 2.72
C THR A 100 22.21 5.30 2.99
N ASP A 101 23.41 5.70 3.43
CA ASP A 101 23.74 7.12 3.67
C ASP A 101 23.55 7.99 2.42
N ARG A 102 23.76 7.41 1.23
CA ARG A 102 23.55 8.09 -0.05
C ARG A 102 22.07 8.40 -0.30
N ILE A 103 21.18 7.49 0.06
CA ILE A 103 19.73 7.69 -0.01
C ILE A 103 19.30 8.68 1.08
N GLU A 104 19.69 8.47 2.34
CA GLU A 104 19.28 9.30 3.49
C GLU A 104 19.78 10.75 3.41
N SER A 105 20.97 10.98 2.84
CA SER A 105 21.49 12.33 2.62
C SER A 105 20.72 13.11 1.54
N GLY A 106 19.88 12.45 0.74
CA GLY A 106 19.23 13.03 -0.44
C GLY A 106 20.11 13.04 -1.69
N THR A 107 21.34 12.52 -1.62
CA THR A 107 22.28 12.49 -2.75
C THR A 107 21.72 11.67 -3.91
N GLU A 108 21.09 10.53 -3.61
CA GLU A 108 20.44 9.70 -4.64
C GLU A 108 19.30 10.45 -5.33
N TYR A 109 18.43 11.10 -4.57
CA TYR A 109 17.31 11.88 -5.08
C TYR A 109 17.75 13.06 -5.95
N TYR A 110 18.83 13.74 -5.56
CA TYR A 110 19.41 14.81 -6.35
C TYR A 110 19.90 14.31 -7.71
N SER A 111 20.44 13.08 -7.77
CA SER A 111 20.95 12.48 -9.02
C SER A 111 19.86 12.24 -10.07
N TYR A 112 18.58 12.26 -9.69
CA TYR A 112 17.45 12.11 -10.60
C TYR A 112 17.16 13.37 -11.44
N ASN A 113 17.86 14.49 -11.19
CA ASN A 113 17.61 15.79 -11.84
C ASN A 113 16.15 16.29 -11.71
N LEU A 114 15.50 15.97 -10.58
CA LEU A 114 14.15 16.44 -10.24
C LEU A 114 14.17 17.64 -9.28
N TYR A 115 15.33 17.99 -8.73
CA TYR A 115 15.48 19.02 -7.70
C TYR A 115 16.60 19.99 -8.08
N ASP A 116 16.36 21.27 -7.85
CA ASP A 116 17.30 22.36 -8.15
C ASP A 116 18.59 22.31 -7.31
N SER A 117 18.53 21.72 -6.11
CA SER A 117 19.69 21.63 -5.21
C SER A 117 19.70 20.36 -4.34
N PRO A 118 20.87 19.92 -3.85
CA PRO A 118 20.97 18.81 -2.88
C PRO A 118 20.15 19.06 -1.61
N ALA A 119 20.04 20.32 -1.16
CA ALA A 119 19.25 20.68 0.01
C ALA A 119 17.75 20.46 -0.21
N ALA A 120 17.23 20.77 -1.41
CA ALA A 120 15.85 20.49 -1.77
C ALA A 120 15.58 18.98 -1.84
N ALA A 121 16.47 18.22 -2.49
CA ALA A 121 16.39 16.76 -2.55
C ALA A 121 16.40 16.11 -1.15
N ARG A 122 17.26 16.58 -0.25
CA ARG A 122 17.32 16.12 1.14
C ARG A 122 16.04 16.41 1.92
N ARG A 123 15.48 17.61 1.80
CA ARG A 123 14.21 17.94 2.47
C ARG A 123 13.08 17.01 2.02
N LEU A 124 12.99 16.73 0.72
CA LEU A 124 12.01 15.76 0.23
C LEU A 124 12.31 14.35 0.75
N ARG A 125 13.56 13.86 0.67
CA ARG A 125 13.90 12.54 1.21
C ARG A 125 13.44 12.43 2.67
N ASN A 126 13.72 13.44 3.50
CA ASN A 126 13.37 13.44 4.91
C ASN A 126 11.84 13.44 5.17
N SER A 127 11.02 13.89 4.22
CA SER A 127 9.56 13.85 4.36
C SER A 127 8.95 12.52 3.93
N ILE A 128 9.66 11.69 3.18
CA ILE A 128 9.16 10.39 2.70
C ILE A 128 9.09 9.39 3.86
N LYS A 129 7.88 8.89 4.15
CA LYS A 129 7.67 7.80 5.11
C LYS A 129 8.06 6.47 4.48
N SER A 130 8.93 5.73 5.15
CA SER A 130 9.42 4.44 4.68
C SER A 130 9.51 3.46 5.83
N LEU A 131 9.02 2.24 5.65
CA LEU A 131 8.89 1.24 6.71
C LEU A 131 10.22 0.89 7.39
N HIS A 132 11.36 0.96 6.67
CA HIS A 132 12.66 0.64 7.26
C HIS A 132 13.03 1.52 8.48
N ALA A 133 12.36 2.67 8.65
CA ALA A 133 12.55 3.58 9.78
C ALA A 133 11.61 3.28 10.97
N TYR A 134 10.56 2.48 10.78
CA TYR A 134 9.49 2.28 11.77
C TYR A 134 9.38 0.83 12.27
N GLN A 135 9.99 -0.13 11.58
CA GLN A 135 9.85 -1.55 11.91
C GLN A 135 11.08 -2.39 11.54
N PRO A 136 11.18 -3.65 12.01
CA PRO A 136 12.15 -4.61 11.52
C PRO A 136 12.01 -4.85 10.01
N LEU A 137 13.03 -5.47 9.42
CA LEU A 137 13.00 -5.81 8.00
C LEU A 137 11.84 -6.77 7.68
N THR A 138 11.17 -6.46 6.58
CA THR A 138 10.20 -7.33 5.93
C THR A 138 10.96 -8.43 5.20
N TYR A 139 10.63 -9.69 5.49
CA TYR A 139 11.21 -10.84 4.78
C TYR A 139 10.69 -10.91 3.34
N GLY A 140 9.39 -10.70 3.17
CA GLY A 140 8.76 -10.67 1.86
C GLY A 140 7.35 -10.09 1.91
N ILE A 141 6.75 -9.98 0.75
CA ILE A 141 5.42 -9.42 0.55
C ILE A 141 4.63 -10.30 -0.42
N VAL A 142 3.32 -10.31 -0.29
CA VAL A 142 2.42 -10.80 -1.35
C VAL A 142 1.55 -9.67 -1.84
N VAL A 143 1.37 -9.62 -3.15
CA VAL A 143 0.43 -8.70 -3.81
C VAL A 143 -0.47 -9.52 -4.71
N ARG A 144 -1.78 -9.35 -4.56
CA ARG A 144 -2.81 -10.11 -5.28
C ARG A 144 -4.07 -9.28 -5.48
N PRO A 145 -5.01 -9.67 -6.36
CA PRO A 145 -6.34 -9.08 -6.39
C PRO A 145 -6.97 -9.18 -5.01
N PHE A 146 -7.59 -8.10 -4.51
CA PHE A 146 -8.18 -8.10 -3.17
C PHE A 146 -9.21 -9.22 -2.97
N VAL A 147 -9.95 -9.55 -4.04
CA VAL A 147 -10.93 -10.65 -4.03
C VAL A 147 -10.32 -12.05 -3.85
N ASN A 148 -9.01 -12.20 -4.12
CA ASN A 148 -8.24 -13.43 -3.93
C ASN A 148 -7.53 -13.48 -2.55
N CYS A 149 -7.70 -12.47 -1.70
CA CYS A 149 -7.20 -12.52 -0.33
C CYS A 149 -7.90 -13.66 0.43
N THR A 150 -7.10 -14.50 1.07
CA THR A 150 -7.56 -15.59 1.96
C THR A 150 -7.35 -15.25 3.43
N GLU A 151 -6.63 -14.17 3.69
CA GLU A 151 -6.34 -13.58 4.99
C GLU A 151 -6.51 -12.06 4.89
N GLN A 152 -6.57 -11.38 6.02
CA GLN A 152 -6.64 -9.92 6.07
C GLN A 152 -5.38 -9.33 5.43
N PRO A 153 -5.47 -8.58 4.31
CA PRO A 153 -4.33 -7.82 3.83
C PRO A 153 -4.02 -6.71 4.82
N ASP A 154 -2.79 -6.21 4.82
CA ASP A 154 -2.42 -5.05 5.62
C ASP A 154 -2.93 -3.75 4.97
N VAL A 155 -2.82 -3.67 3.64
CA VAL A 155 -3.22 -2.49 2.85
C VAL A 155 -3.97 -2.94 1.59
N ILE A 156 -5.01 -2.19 1.25
CA ILE A 156 -5.77 -2.31 0.01
C ILE A 156 -5.45 -1.11 -0.88
N ILE A 157 -5.12 -1.37 -2.14
CA ILE A 157 -4.76 -0.34 -3.13
C ILE A 157 -5.79 -0.32 -4.25
N GLY A 158 -6.28 0.88 -4.58
CA GLY A 158 -7.14 1.13 -5.73
C GLY A 158 -6.50 2.13 -6.69
N ILE A 159 -6.68 1.93 -8.00
CA ILE A 159 -6.37 2.94 -9.02
C ILE A 159 -7.65 3.66 -9.37
N VAL A 160 -7.63 4.97 -9.19
CA VAL A 160 -8.80 5.84 -9.20
C VAL A 160 -8.54 7.07 -10.08
N ASN A 161 -9.53 7.89 -10.32
CA ASN A 161 -9.35 9.26 -10.84
C ASN A 161 -9.70 10.30 -9.74
N ALA A 162 -9.62 11.59 -10.07
CA ALA A 162 -9.91 12.66 -9.11
C ALA A 162 -11.33 12.58 -8.52
N TYR A 163 -12.35 12.32 -9.35
CA TYR A 163 -13.74 12.19 -8.90
C TYR A 163 -13.93 10.98 -7.98
N GLN A 164 -13.35 9.85 -8.35
CA GLN A 164 -13.40 8.62 -7.56
C GLN A 164 -12.66 8.78 -6.22
N THR A 165 -11.53 9.48 -6.23
CA THR A 165 -10.77 9.83 -5.02
C THR A 165 -11.63 10.67 -4.07
N MET A 166 -12.31 11.70 -4.59
CA MET A 166 -13.24 12.52 -3.79
C MET A 166 -14.34 11.66 -3.14
N ARG A 167 -14.96 10.73 -3.89
CA ARG A 167 -15.98 9.81 -3.34
C ARG A 167 -15.44 8.99 -2.16
N ILE A 168 -14.24 8.44 -2.30
CA ILE A 168 -13.62 7.60 -1.25
C ILE A 168 -13.25 8.44 -0.02
N ILE A 169 -12.73 9.66 -0.20
CA ILE A 169 -12.47 10.60 0.91
C ILE A 169 -13.75 10.93 1.67
N GLN A 170 -14.86 11.22 0.97
CA GLN A 170 -16.16 11.43 1.60
C GLN A 170 -16.61 10.21 2.40
N GLY A 171 -16.33 9.00 1.90
CA GLY A 171 -16.61 7.77 2.62
C GLY A 171 -15.79 7.60 3.90
N TYR A 172 -14.52 7.99 3.89
CA TYR A 172 -13.66 8.02 5.08
C TYR A 172 -14.12 9.05 6.12
N GLU A 173 -14.54 10.22 5.66
CA GLU A 173 -15.01 11.31 6.51
C GLU A 173 -16.40 11.02 7.12
N TYR A 174 -17.20 10.13 6.52
CA TYR A 174 -18.61 9.95 6.86
C TYR A 174 -18.87 9.65 8.35
N TYR A 175 -18.15 8.68 8.92
CA TYR A 175 -18.32 8.31 10.33
C TYR A 175 -17.42 9.11 11.29
N SER A 176 -16.25 9.53 10.81
CA SER A 176 -15.23 10.16 11.65
C SER A 176 -15.41 11.67 11.76
N GLY A 177 -15.93 12.32 10.71
CA GLY A 177 -15.90 13.78 10.55
C GLY A 177 -14.47 14.34 10.38
N ILE A 178 -13.47 13.48 10.19
CA ILE A 178 -12.05 13.84 10.16
C ILE A 178 -11.56 13.83 8.72
N LYS A 179 -10.97 14.94 8.30
CA LYS A 179 -10.28 15.02 7.01
C LYS A 179 -9.01 14.17 7.03
N PRO A 180 -8.72 13.38 5.98
CA PRO A 180 -7.48 12.62 5.94
C PRO A 180 -6.27 13.56 5.84
N GLU A 181 -5.23 13.29 6.62
CA GLU A 181 -3.94 13.97 6.52
C GLU A 181 -3.16 13.38 5.34
N ILE A 182 -3.23 14.05 4.20
CA ILE A 182 -2.65 13.54 2.94
C ILE A 182 -1.13 13.74 2.93
N ASP A 183 -0.40 12.64 2.87
CA ASP A 183 1.06 12.60 2.66
C ASP A 183 1.33 12.41 1.16
N MET A 184 1.66 13.50 0.46
CA MET A 184 1.83 13.46 -0.99
C MET A 184 2.97 14.37 -1.44
N GLY A 185 3.98 13.76 -2.06
CA GLY A 185 5.09 14.45 -2.73
C GLY A 185 5.19 14.12 -4.23
N ALA A 186 4.28 13.29 -4.76
CA ALA A 186 4.37 12.70 -6.09
C ALA A 186 5.69 11.95 -6.32
N MET A 187 6.24 11.38 -5.25
CA MET A 187 7.49 10.64 -5.25
C MET A 187 7.32 9.39 -4.38
N GLN A 188 7.82 8.25 -4.86
CA GLN A 188 7.50 6.95 -4.26
C GLN A 188 5.98 6.69 -4.11
N GLY A 189 5.19 7.13 -5.09
CA GLY A 189 3.72 7.14 -4.97
C GLY A 189 3.08 5.77 -4.69
N MET A 190 3.60 4.69 -5.27
CA MET A 190 3.05 3.35 -5.00
C MET A 190 3.56 2.74 -3.70
N CYS A 191 4.86 2.82 -3.42
CA CYS A 191 5.47 2.11 -2.30
C CYS A 191 5.40 2.89 -0.97
N SER A 192 5.57 4.21 -1.01
CA SER A 192 5.43 5.06 0.17
C SER A 192 3.99 5.54 0.32
N GLU A 193 3.51 6.37 -0.60
CA GLU A 193 2.27 7.14 -0.39
C GLU A 193 1.02 6.24 -0.24
N VAL A 194 0.86 5.16 -1.02
CA VAL A 194 -0.34 4.28 -0.91
C VAL A 194 -0.09 2.90 -0.30
N THR A 195 1.12 2.62 0.17
CA THR A 195 1.42 1.37 0.91
C THR A 195 1.99 1.66 2.29
N ALA A 196 3.20 2.24 2.38
CA ALA A 196 3.84 2.47 3.68
C ALA A 196 3.08 3.48 4.55
N VAL A 197 2.60 4.60 3.98
CA VAL A 197 1.87 5.62 4.75
C VAL A 197 0.59 5.05 5.37
N PRO A 198 -0.30 4.36 4.62
CA PRO A 198 -1.46 3.71 5.21
C PRO A 198 -1.12 2.69 6.29
N TYR A 199 -0.07 1.90 6.06
CA TYR A 199 0.39 0.90 7.03
C TYR A 199 0.89 1.54 8.34
N ILE A 200 1.74 2.57 8.24
CA ILE A 200 2.37 3.21 9.40
C ILE A 200 1.37 4.03 10.20
N THR A 201 0.51 4.78 9.52
CA THR A 201 -0.36 5.77 10.17
C THR A 201 -1.71 5.20 10.58
N GLY A 202 -2.12 4.08 9.97
CA GLY A 202 -3.46 3.56 10.12
C GLY A 202 -4.54 4.44 9.46
N ASN A 203 -4.17 5.46 8.67
CA ASN A 203 -5.09 6.31 7.92
C ASN A 203 -5.02 6.02 6.43
N MET A 204 -6.13 6.21 5.70
CA MET A 204 -6.07 6.20 4.24
C MET A 204 -5.14 7.29 3.71
N ASN A 205 -4.58 7.08 2.52
CA ASN A 205 -3.85 8.12 1.80
C ASN A 205 -4.08 8.03 0.30
N VAL A 206 -3.84 9.13 -0.42
CA VAL A 206 -4.03 9.23 -1.87
C VAL A 206 -2.74 9.70 -2.54
N SER A 207 -2.54 9.28 -3.78
CA SER A 207 -1.34 9.58 -4.55
C SER A 207 -1.68 10.00 -5.97
N VAL A 208 -0.98 11.01 -6.48
CA VAL A 208 -0.97 11.37 -7.90
C VAL A 208 0.08 10.58 -8.70
N LEU A 209 0.70 9.56 -8.08
CA LEU A 209 1.67 8.64 -8.67
C LEU A 209 3.00 9.31 -9.06
N CYS A 210 4.12 8.66 -8.75
CA CYS A 210 5.45 9.17 -9.11
C CYS A 210 5.78 8.99 -10.62
N PRO A 211 6.74 9.76 -11.17
CA PRO A 211 7.09 9.69 -12.60
C PRO A 211 7.43 8.27 -13.07
N SER A 212 8.23 7.54 -12.29
CA SER A 212 8.67 6.19 -12.63
C SER A 212 7.50 5.20 -12.68
N THR A 213 6.56 5.23 -11.72
CA THR A 213 5.41 4.30 -11.79
C THR A 213 4.50 4.62 -12.96
N ARG A 214 4.27 5.91 -13.27
CA ARG A 214 3.48 6.31 -14.45
C ARG A 214 4.07 5.73 -15.74
N MET A 215 5.38 5.88 -15.92
CA MET A 215 6.09 5.36 -17.09
C MET A 215 6.12 3.82 -17.13
N LEU A 216 6.52 3.16 -16.04
CA LEU A 216 6.70 1.70 -15.98
C LEU A 216 5.38 0.93 -16.07
N CYS A 217 4.32 1.45 -15.44
CA CYS A 217 3.02 0.79 -15.37
C CYS A 217 2.05 1.24 -16.46
N ARG A 218 2.41 2.30 -17.21
CA ARG A 218 1.61 2.95 -18.26
C ARG A 218 0.25 3.42 -17.74
N TRP A 219 0.27 4.13 -16.61
CA TRP A 219 -0.91 4.76 -16.05
C TRP A 219 -1.40 5.91 -16.93
N LYS A 220 -2.73 6.10 -17.02
CA LYS A 220 -3.34 7.23 -17.72
C LYS A 220 -2.97 8.53 -17.00
N GLU A 221 -3.02 9.65 -17.72
CA GLU A 221 -2.80 10.99 -17.11
C GLU A 221 -3.76 11.25 -15.95
N SER A 222 -5.01 10.80 -16.08
CA SER A 222 -6.04 10.93 -15.04
C SER A 222 -6.00 9.87 -13.93
N ASP A 223 -5.16 8.83 -14.07
CA ASP A 223 -5.02 7.81 -13.02
C ASP A 223 -4.31 8.43 -11.79
N MET A 224 -4.88 8.13 -10.63
CA MET A 224 -4.42 8.37 -9.27
C MET A 224 -4.45 7.03 -8.52
N ALA A 225 -3.95 6.98 -7.29
CA ALA A 225 -4.09 5.83 -6.42
C ALA A 225 -4.61 6.21 -5.05
N VAL A 226 -5.24 5.24 -4.39
CA VAL A 226 -5.64 5.31 -2.99
C VAL A 226 -5.12 4.07 -2.27
N GLY A 227 -4.57 4.27 -1.08
CA GLY A 227 -4.18 3.22 -0.15
C GLY A 227 -5.06 3.26 1.08
N ILE A 228 -5.66 2.14 1.43
CA ILE A 228 -6.61 2.00 2.54
C ILE A 228 -6.07 0.92 3.49
N PRO A 229 -5.83 1.23 4.77
CA PRO A 229 -5.50 0.19 5.74
C PRO A 229 -6.73 -0.69 5.97
N PHE A 230 -6.56 -2.01 6.00
CA PHE A 230 -7.67 -2.96 5.92
C PHE A 230 -8.79 -2.70 6.94
N HIS A 231 -8.44 -2.38 8.18
CA HIS A 231 -9.39 -2.12 9.25
C HIS A 231 -10.36 -0.95 8.97
N GLN A 232 -10.05 -0.05 8.04
CA GLN A 232 -10.92 1.06 7.64
C GLN A 232 -11.82 0.75 6.45
N PHE A 233 -11.53 -0.32 5.70
CA PHE A 233 -12.15 -0.59 4.41
C PHE A 233 -13.68 -0.63 4.49
N GLU A 234 -14.23 -1.44 5.40
CA GLU A 234 -15.68 -1.59 5.56
C GLU A 234 -16.37 -0.26 5.87
N ASN A 235 -15.81 0.55 6.77
CA ASN A 235 -16.39 1.85 7.12
C ASN A 235 -16.33 2.85 5.97
N ILE A 236 -15.24 2.85 5.21
CA ILE A 236 -15.11 3.70 4.02
C ILE A 236 -16.15 3.30 2.98
N VAL A 237 -16.30 2.01 2.67
CA VAL A 237 -17.32 1.53 1.71
C VAL A 237 -18.72 1.92 2.16
N LYS A 238 -19.07 1.69 3.43
CA LYS A 238 -20.36 2.10 4.00
C LYS A 238 -20.58 3.62 3.90
N GLY A 239 -19.55 4.42 4.16
CA GLY A 239 -19.60 5.88 4.01
C GLY A 239 -19.79 6.33 2.57
N VAL A 240 -19.12 5.68 1.61
CA VAL A 240 -19.34 5.94 0.17
C VAL A 240 -20.78 5.64 -0.21
N MET A 241 -21.34 4.54 0.28
CA MET A 241 -22.73 4.14 0.01
C MET A 241 -23.72 5.14 0.61
N ALA A 242 -23.48 5.60 1.83
CA ALA A 242 -24.33 6.57 2.53
C ALA A 242 -24.30 7.97 1.91
N THR A 243 -23.23 8.32 1.20
CA THR A 243 -23.07 9.62 0.52
C THR A 243 -23.35 9.56 -0.98
N LYS A 244 -24.00 8.48 -1.48
CA LYS A 244 -24.39 8.34 -2.88
C LYS A 244 -25.52 9.32 -3.23
N TYR A 245 -25.31 10.08 -4.31
CA TYR A 245 -26.27 10.99 -4.91
C TYR A 245 -26.35 10.75 -6.42
#